data_AF-A0A432SR25-F1
#
_entry.id   AF-A0A432SR25-F1
#
_cell.length_a   1.000
_cell.length_b   1.000
_cell.length_c   1.000
_cell.angle_alpha   90.00
_cell.angle_beta   90.00
_cell.angle_gamma   90.00
#
_symmetry.space_group_name_H-M   'P 1'
#
loop_
_entity.id
_entity.type
_entity.pdbx_description
1 polymer ?
#
loop_
_entity_poly.entity_id
_entity_poly.type
_entity_poly.pdbx_seq_one_letter_code
_entity_poly.pdbx_strand_id
1 'polypeptide(L)'
;MHYQHLKNFIETKVRKNDTFVPATILFLIRNNGKGDVKQIAKLLYIFDYKHSLEHYETVVEKFSTKLLESYHIIHKKEQTYILNTWPLSEDEIDDISLRCSKISNGFFSNLSSKVTQD
;
A
#
# COMPACT_ATOMS: atom_id res chain seq x y z
N MET A 1 11.04 -12.72 3.11
CA MET A 1 10.20 -12.89 1.90
C MET A 1 10.80 -12.06 0.79
N HIS A 2 10.82 -12.51 -0.47
CA HIS A 2 11.51 -11.79 -1.55
C HIS A 2 10.61 -10.73 -2.21
N TYR A 3 11.19 -9.64 -2.73
CA TYR A 3 10.46 -8.57 -3.43
C TYR A 3 9.56 -9.11 -4.56
N GLN A 4 9.98 -10.19 -5.23
CA GLN A 4 9.17 -10.81 -6.29
C GLN A 4 7.82 -11.31 -5.83
N HIS A 5 7.70 -11.68 -4.56
CA HIS A 5 6.40 -12.06 -4.03
C HIS A 5 5.44 -10.86 -3.99
N LEU A 6 5.92 -9.69 -3.53
CA LEU A 6 5.14 -8.46 -3.53
C LEU A 6 4.81 -8.01 -4.96
N LYS A 7 5.77 -8.04 -5.87
CA LYS A 7 5.55 -7.72 -7.28
C LYS A 7 4.48 -8.62 -7.90
N ASN A 8 4.64 -9.93 -7.78
CA ASN A 8 3.70 -10.90 -8.35
C ASN A 8 2.30 -10.74 -7.76
N PHE A 9 2.19 -10.45 -6.47
CA PHE A 9 0.91 -10.17 -5.83
C PHE A 9 0.22 -8.95 -6.45
N ILE A 10 0.96 -7.85 -6.61
CA ILE A 10 0.42 -6.62 -7.22
C ILE A 10 -0.08 -6.93 -8.63
N GLU A 11 0.74 -7.56 -9.48
CA GLU A 11 0.41 -7.81 -10.88
C GLU A 11 -0.74 -8.80 -11.09
N THR A 12 -0.89 -9.80 -10.23
CA THR A 12 -1.77 -10.95 -10.50
C THR A 12 -2.98 -11.06 -9.57
N LYS A 13 -2.94 -10.43 -8.39
CA LYS A 13 -3.98 -10.58 -7.36
C LYS A 13 -4.73 -9.30 -7.06
N VAL A 14 -4.13 -8.14 -7.27
CA VAL A 14 -4.81 -6.85 -7.10
C VAL A 14 -5.72 -6.59 -8.30
N ARG A 15 -6.96 -6.17 -8.02
CA ARG A 15 -7.93 -5.89 -9.08
C ARG A 15 -7.53 -4.62 -9.84
N LYS A 16 -7.81 -4.60 -11.13
CA LYS A 16 -7.66 -3.39 -11.95
C LYS A 16 -8.51 -2.26 -11.35
N ASN A 17 -7.96 -1.04 -11.29
CA ASN A 17 -8.57 0.15 -10.70
C ASN A 17 -8.71 0.12 -9.16
N ASP A 18 -8.13 -0.87 -8.46
CA ASP A 18 -8.08 -0.86 -7.00
C ASP A 18 -7.16 0.27 -6.51
N THR A 19 -7.65 1.09 -5.58
CA THR A 19 -6.90 2.17 -4.95
C THR A 19 -6.52 1.86 -3.51
N PHE A 20 -7.26 0.98 -2.82
CA PHE A 20 -7.08 0.72 -1.40
C PHE A 20 -5.87 -0.17 -1.12
N VAL A 21 -5.73 -1.26 -1.86
CA VAL A 21 -4.58 -2.18 -1.67
C VAL A 21 -3.27 -1.49 -2.08
N PRO A 22 -3.19 -0.80 -3.24
CA PRO A 22 -1.98 -0.07 -3.60
C PRO A 22 -1.66 1.09 -2.65
N ALA A 23 -2.67 1.83 -2.15
CA ALA A 23 -2.45 2.86 -1.13
C ALA A 23 -1.80 2.29 0.14
N THR A 24 -2.31 1.16 0.64
CA THR A 24 -1.75 0.52 1.84
C THR A 24 -0.30 0.11 1.62
N ILE A 25 0.03 -0.50 0.47
CA ILE A 25 1.42 -0.88 0.14
C ILE A 25 2.32 0.35 0.09
N LEU A 26 1.90 1.39 -0.64
CA LEU A 26 2.66 2.64 -0.76
C LEU A 26 2.85 3.34 0.59
N PHE A 27 1.82 3.33 1.45
CA PHE A 27 1.92 3.84 2.80
C PHE A 27 3.01 3.12 3.58
N LEU A 28 3.00 1.78 3.59
CA LEU A 28 3.97 0.98 4.34
C LEU A 28 5.39 1.24 3.83
N ILE A 29 5.61 1.27 2.51
CA ILE A 29 6.92 1.56 1.91
C ILE A 29 7.46 2.92 2.39
N ARG A 30 6.61 3.95 2.37
CA ARG A 30 6.99 5.31 2.80
C ARG A 30 7.21 5.46 4.29
N ASN A 31 6.71 4.51 5.08
CA ASN A 31 6.82 4.51 6.53
C ASN A 31 7.75 3.41 7.04
N ASN A 32 8.82 3.11 6.28
CA ASN A 32 9.84 2.12 6.65
C ASN A 32 9.27 0.71 6.89
N GLY A 33 8.35 0.30 6.02
CA GLY A 33 7.72 -1.02 6.03
C GLY A 33 6.66 -1.21 7.12
N LYS A 34 6.21 -0.16 7.81
CA LYS A 34 5.28 -0.30 8.96
C LYS A 34 4.17 0.75 8.98
N GLY A 35 3.04 0.41 9.60
CA GLY A 35 1.90 1.30 9.75
C GLY A 35 0.76 0.71 10.55
N ASP A 36 -0.03 1.55 11.21
CA ASP A 36 -1.27 1.14 11.86
C ASP A 36 -2.51 1.48 11.01
N VAL A 37 -3.66 0.95 11.44
CA VAL A 37 -4.97 1.16 10.77
C VAL A 37 -5.28 2.64 10.61
N LYS A 38 -5.09 3.43 11.67
CA LYS A 38 -5.49 4.84 11.70
C LYS A 38 -4.65 5.66 10.74
N GLN A 39 -3.35 5.39 10.68
CA GLN A 39 -2.43 6.06 9.77
C GLN A 39 -2.77 5.77 8.30
N ILE A 40 -3.03 4.50 7.97
CA ILE A 40 -3.40 4.09 6.60
C ILE A 40 -4.78 4.67 6.23
N ALA A 41 -5.75 4.59 7.14
CA ALA A 41 -7.10 5.14 6.93
C ALA A 41 -7.07 6.65 6.70
N LYS A 42 -6.24 7.37 7.47
CA LYS A 42 -6.04 8.81 7.28
C LYS A 42 -5.49 9.15 5.90
N LEU A 43 -4.56 8.35 5.37
CA LEU A 43 -4.06 8.52 4.00
C LEU A 43 -5.20 8.37 2.98
N LEU A 44 -5.99 7.30 3.10
CA LEU A 44 -7.12 7.03 2.20
C LEU A 44 -8.20 8.12 2.26
N TYR A 45 -8.52 8.58 3.47
CA TYR A 45 -9.46 9.68 3.70
C TYR A 45 -9.01 10.97 3.00
N ILE A 46 -7.73 11.31 3.10
CA ILE A 46 -7.17 12.50 2.43
C ILE A 46 -7.28 12.39 0.90
N PHE A 47 -7.11 11.20 0.34
CA PHE A 47 -7.13 11.01 -1.11
C PHE A 47 -8.53 10.94 -1.72
N ASP A 48 -9.47 10.27 -1.06
CA ASP A 48 -10.80 10.05 -1.61
C ASP A 48 -11.83 11.05 -1.06
N TYR A 49 -11.73 11.44 0.22
CA TYR A 49 -12.56 12.44 0.93
C TYR A 49 -14.08 12.31 0.71
N LYS A 50 -14.58 11.10 0.40
CA LYS A 50 -16.00 10.85 0.10
C LYS A 50 -16.78 10.30 1.28
N HIS A 51 -16.08 9.70 2.24
CA HIS A 51 -16.67 9.02 3.38
C HIS A 51 -15.99 9.45 4.68
N SER A 52 -16.54 9.04 5.84
CA SER A 52 -15.94 9.37 7.13
C SER A 52 -14.61 8.63 7.34
N LEU A 53 -13.79 9.08 8.29
CA LEU A 53 -12.53 8.42 8.62
C LEU A 53 -12.76 6.98 9.10
N GLU A 54 -13.80 6.74 9.91
CA GLU A 54 -14.17 5.41 10.44
C GLU A 54 -14.55 4.44 9.32
N HIS A 55 -15.14 4.94 8.23
CA HIS A 55 -15.36 4.14 7.03
C HIS A 55 -14.03 3.63 6.46
N TYR A 56 -13.04 4.50 6.31
CA TYR A 56 -11.73 4.08 5.81
C TYR A 56 -10.96 3.19 6.80
N GLU A 57 -11.11 3.38 8.12
CA GLU A 57 -10.58 2.44 9.12
C GLU A 57 -11.17 1.03 8.90
N THR A 58 -12.48 0.95 8.67
CA THR A 58 -13.16 -0.31 8.34
C THR A 58 -12.65 -0.89 7.02
N VAL A 59 -12.45 -0.07 5.99
CA VAL A 59 -11.90 -0.50 4.69
C VAL A 59 -10.51 -1.11 4.87
N VAL A 60 -9.65 -0.45 5.66
CA VAL A 60 -8.30 -0.93 5.95
C VAL A 60 -8.36 -2.27 6.67
N GLU A 61 -9.07 -2.35 7.80
CA GLU A 61 -9.10 -3.55 8.64
C GLU A 61 -9.77 -4.76 8.01
N LYS A 62 -10.84 -4.55 7.24
CA LYS A 62 -11.66 -5.66 6.72
C LYS A 62 -11.30 -6.05 5.30
N PHE A 63 -10.67 -5.17 4.53
CA PHE A 63 -10.40 -5.42 3.12
C PHE A 63 -8.91 -5.36 2.78
N SER A 64 -8.29 -4.18 2.85
CA SER A 64 -6.94 -4.03 2.28
C SER A 64 -5.91 -4.82 3.08
N THR A 65 -5.93 -4.76 4.41
CA THR A 65 -4.97 -5.52 5.23
C THR A 65 -5.31 -7.00 5.24
N LYS A 66 -6.59 -7.39 5.26
CA LYS A 66 -7.00 -8.80 5.20
C LYS A 66 -6.56 -9.48 3.92
N LEU A 67 -6.70 -8.82 2.77
CA LEU A 67 -6.20 -9.35 1.51
C LEU A 67 -4.68 -9.52 1.56
N LEU A 68 -3.95 -8.48 1.98
CA LEU A 68 -2.49 -8.53 2.11
C LEU A 68 -2.02 -9.64 3.07
N GLU A 69 -2.68 -9.82 4.22
CA GLU A 69 -2.40 -10.89 5.18
C GLU A 69 -2.62 -12.28 4.56
N SER A 70 -3.73 -12.48 3.83
CA SER A 70 -4.05 -13.77 3.20
C SER A 70 -3.03 -14.22 2.14
N TYR A 71 -2.32 -13.28 1.53
CA TYR A 71 -1.23 -13.56 0.59
C TYR A 71 0.15 -13.43 1.24
N HIS A 72 0.19 -13.34 2.57
CA HIS A 72 1.41 -13.18 3.36
C HIS A 72 2.26 -11.97 2.94
N ILE A 73 1.65 -10.90 2.41
CA ILE A 73 2.37 -9.67 2.03
C ILE A 73 2.74 -8.86 3.26
N ILE A 74 1.85 -8.85 4.25
CA ILE A 74 2.06 -8.20 5.53
C ILE A 74 1.82 -9.19 6.66
N HIS A 75 2.30 -8.87 7.84
CA HIS A 75 1.85 -9.48 9.10
C HIS A 75 1.47 -8.38 10.09
N LYS A 76 0.54 -8.70 11.00
CA LYS A 76 0.19 -7.83 12.12
C LYS A 76 0.99 -8.21 13.36
N LYS A 77 1.68 -7.24 13.96
CA LYS A 77 2.30 -7.34 15.28
C LYS A 77 1.66 -6.29 16.19
N GLU A 78 0.93 -6.75 17.20
CA GLU A 78 0.08 -5.90 18.04
C GLU A 78 -0.85 -5.03 17.19
N GLN A 79 -0.67 -3.71 17.17
CA GLN A 79 -1.49 -2.77 16.39
C GLN A 79 -0.79 -2.29 15.11
N THR A 80 0.37 -2.83 14.78
CA THR A 80 1.18 -2.41 13.63
C THR A 80 1.17 -3.51 12.56
N TYR A 81 0.89 -3.12 11.32
CA TYR A 81 1.14 -3.95 10.14
C TYR A 81 2.56 -3.74 9.65
N ILE A 82 3.22 -4.83 9.29
CA ILE A 82 4.61 -4.85 8.86
C ILE A 82 4.68 -5.54 7.50
N LEU A 83 5.34 -4.90 6.54
CA LEU A 83 5.58 -5.42 5.20
C LEU A 83 6.65 -6.53 5.25
N ASN A 84 6.31 -7.74 4.83
CA ASN A 84 7.18 -8.92 4.96
C ASN A 84 8.41 -8.89 4.06
N THR A 85 8.40 -8.03 3.04
CA THR A 85 9.50 -7.84 2.11
C THR A 85 10.41 -6.67 2.49
N TRP A 86 10.14 -5.96 3.60
CA TRP A 86 10.97 -4.85 4.05
C TRP A 86 12.26 -5.36 4.73
N PRO A 87 13.43 -4.69 4.55
CA PRO A 87 13.68 -3.52 3.71
C PRO A 87 13.73 -3.84 2.20
N LEU A 88 13.38 -2.85 1.39
CA LEU A 88 13.51 -2.87 -0.07
C LEU A 88 14.62 -1.88 -0.49
N SER A 89 15.31 -2.18 -1.59
CA SER A 89 16.22 -1.23 -2.26
C SER A 89 15.44 -0.11 -2.97
N GLU A 90 16.14 0.96 -3.35
CA GLU A 90 15.53 2.09 -4.06
C GLU A 90 14.90 1.65 -5.39
N ASP A 91 15.60 0.83 -6.18
CA ASP A 91 15.07 0.26 -7.44
C ASP A 91 13.81 -0.58 -7.22
N GLU A 92 13.76 -1.37 -6.13
CA GLU A 92 12.58 -2.17 -5.78
C GLU A 92 11.43 -1.27 -5.33
N ILE A 93 11.70 -0.21 -4.57
CA ILE A 93 10.69 0.77 -4.15
C ILE A 93 10.08 1.46 -5.38
N ASP A 94 10.91 1.86 -6.35
CA ASP A 94 10.46 2.52 -7.58
C ASP A 94 9.64 1.57 -8.46
N ASP A 95 10.08 0.32 -8.64
CA ASP A 95 9.34 -0.69 -9.40
C ASP A 95 7.96 -0.96 -8.76
N ILE A 96 7.90 -1.17 -7.44
CA ILE A 96 6.64 -1.40 -6.74
C ILE A 96 5.74 -0.16 -6.82
N SER A 97 6.31 1.04 -6.67
CA SER A 97 5.55 2.29 -6.74
C SER A 97 4.94 2.51 -8.11
N LEU A 98 5.70 2.24 -9.18
CA LEU A 98 5.24 2.31 -10.56
C LEU A 98 4.07 1.33 -10.81
N ARG A 99 4.16 0.11 -10.28
CA ARG A 99 3.10 -0.91 -10.44
C ARG A 99 1.82 -0.55 -9.70
N CYS A 100 1.94 -0.09 -8.46
CA CYS A 100 0.81 0.43 -7.70
C CYS A 100 0.13 1.59 -8.45
N SER A 101 0.91 2.54 -8.97
CA SER A 101 0.38 3.66 -9.78
C SER A 101 -0.36 3.17 -11.03
N LYS A 102 0.20 2.22 -11.78
CA LYS A 102 -0.44 1.64 -12.98
C LYS A 102 -1.77 0.95 -12.66
N ILE A 103 -1.83 0.13 -11.62
CA ILE A 103 -3.05 -0.61 -11.24
C ILE A 103 -4.16 0.35 -10.81
N SER A 104 -3.81 1.41 -10.10
CA SER A 104 -4.74 2.42 -9.63
C SER A 104 -5.06 3.50 -10.68
N ASN A 105 -4.81 3.26 -11.97
CA ASN A 105 -5.03 4.21 -13.07
C ASN A 105 -4.39 5.60 -12.82
N GLY A 106 -3.19 5.63 -12.25
CA GLY A 106 -2.48 6.87 -11.99
C GLY A 106 -3.05 7.70 -10.83
N PHE A 107 -3.95 7.14 -10.01
CA PHE A 107 -4.46 7.79 -8.80
C PHE A 107 -3.32 8.26 -7.87
N PHE A 108 -2.21 7.53 -7.86
CA PHE A 108 -1.01 7.84 -7.09
C PHE A 108 0.12 8.49 -7.91
N SER A 109 -0.15 9.02 -9.10
CA SER A 109 0.89 9.59 -9.99
C SER A 109 1.70 10.72 -9.34
N ASN A 110 1.09 11.50 -8.45
CA ASN A 110 1.77 12.53 -7.64
C ASN A 110 2.68 11.96 -6.53
N LEU A 111 2.59 10.66 -6.24
CA LEU A 111 3.44 9.98 -5.27
C LEU A 111 4.73 9.45 -5.90
N SER A 112 4.72 9.12 -7.20
CA SER A 112 5.91 8.71 -7.96
C SER A 112 6.80 9.88 -8.39
N SER A 113 6.25 11.09 -8.53
CA SER A 113 6.97 12.25 -9.05
C SER A 113 7.85 12.99 -8.02
N LYS A 114 7.91 12.53 -6.75
CA LYS A 114 8.78 13.11 -5.72
C LYS A 114 10.16 12.44 -5.57
N VAL A 115 10.59 11.62 -6.53
CA VAL A 115 11.98 11.08 -6.59
C VAL A 115 12.89 11.92 -7.49
N THR A 116 12.38 12.98 -8.12
CA THR A 116 13.22 13.96 -8.82
C THR A 116 12.68 15.36 -8.56
N GLN A 117 13.29 16.07 -7.62
CA GLN A 117 13.63 17.49 -7.73
C GLN A 117 14.48 17.91 -6.52
N ASP A 118 15.77 18.10 -6.84
CA ASP A 118 16.85 18.85 -6.17
C ASP A 118 17.25 18.54 -4.72
#